data_AF-A0A6L3F1M3-F1
#
_entry.id   AF-A0A6L3F1M3-F1
#
_cell.length_a   1.000
_cell.length_b   1.000
_cell.length_c   1.000
_cell.angle_alpha   90.00
_cell.angle_beta   90.00
_cell.angle_gamma   90.00
#
_symmetry.space_group_name_H-M   'P 1'
#
loop_
_entity.id
_entity.type
_entity.pdbx_description
1 polymer ?
#
loop_
_entity_poly.entity_id
_entity_poly.type
_entity_poly.pdbx_seq_one_letter_code
_entity_poly.pdbx_strand_id
1 'polypeptide(L)'
;MKHLLNQIFSSGKFNTGFTIFAAILLVVLVYPLIITDPPLEIIGQGTFFEPGIYVNVYDSIGSTHYTLNLDDAEAKRIASRLNDEDRLAIQEWLVGNGMAESEIDTTNTEQLLDQWFNNFDPTVRLPGMTNADRNYYI
;
A
#
# COMPACT_ATOMS: atom_id res chain seq x y z
N MET A 1 -4.78 -7.10 55.64
CA MET A 1 -5.33 -7.13 54.26
C MET A 1 -5.47 -8.53 53.67
N LYS A 2 -4.59 -9.49 53.98
CA LYS A 2 -4.69 -10.89 53.50
C LYS A 2 -6.05 -11.56 53.75
N HIS A 3 -6.61 -11.40 54.94
CA HIS A 3 -7.95 -11.94 55.25
C HIS A 3 -9.09 -11.31 54.44
N LEU A 4 -8.96 -10.02 54.14
CA LEU A 4 -9.97 -9.27 53.39
C LEU A 4 -9.96 -9.68 51.90
N LEU A 5 -8.76 -9.85 51.32
CA LEU A 5 -8.59 -10.40 49.98
C LEU A 5 -9.15 -11.82 49.89
N ASN A 6 -8.81 -12.71 50.83
CA ASN A 6 -9.33 -14.08 50.85
C ASN A 6 -10.87 -14.12 50.98
N GLN A 7 -11.46 -13.17 51.71
CA GLN A 7 -12.92 -13.08 51.85
C GLN A 7 -13.60 -12.63 50.56
N ILE A 8 -12.99 -11.73 49.79
CA ILE A 8 -13.50 -11.29 48.49
C ILE A 8 -13.48 -12.45 47.48
N PHE A 9 -12.37 -13.19 47.40
CA PHE A 9 -12.24 -14.38 46.52
C PHE A 9 -13.05 -15.61 46.99
N SER A 10 -13.68 -15.55 48.16
CA SER A 10 -14.62 -16.59 48.60
C SER A 10 -16.06 -16.36 48.12
N SER A 11 -16.36 -15.17 47.59
CA SER A 11 -17.68 -14.85 47.05
C SER A 11 -17.82 -15.39 45.62
N GLY A 12 -18.74 -16.33 45.42
CA GLY A 12 -19.00 -16.91 44.09
C GLY A 12 -19.36 -15.87 43.03
N LYS A 13 -20.12 -14.83 43.39
CA LYS A 13 -20.48 -13.74 42.46
C LYS A 13 -19.25 -12.93 42.01
N PHE A 14 -18.32 -12.68 42.95
CA PHE A 14 -17.08 -11.99 42.65
C PHE A 14 -16.19 -12.85 41.74
N ASN A 15 -16.00 -14.13 42.06
CA ASN A 15 -15.17 -15.01 41.25
C ASN A 15 -15.69 -15.17 39.83
N THR A 16 -17.00 -15.27 39.63
CA THR A 16 -17.58 -15.33 38.28
C THR A 16 -17.26 -14.07 37.48
N GLY A 17 -17.50 -12.88 38.05
CA GLY A 17 -17.18 -11.62 37.39
C GLY A 17 -15.69 -11.43 37.13
N PHE A 18 -14.85 -11.78 38.10
CA PHE A 18 -13.40 -11.74 37.98
C PHE A 18 -12.89 -12.69 36.89
N THR A 19 -13.48 -13.87 36.75
CA THR A 19 -13.12 -14.84 35.70
C THR A 19 -13.46 -14.31 34.32
N ILE A 20 -14.64 -13.72 34.14
CA ILE A 20 -15.03 -13.08 32.87
C ILE A 20 -14.07 -11.95 32.53
N PHE A 21 -13.76 -11.08 33.50
CA PHE A 21 -12.80 -9.99 33.33
C PHE A 21 -11.40 -10.49 32.95
N ALA A 22 -10.89 -11.50 33.66
CA ALA A 22 -9.59 -12.10 33.37
C ALA A 22 -9.56 -12.75 31.98
N ALA A 23 -10.65 -13.39 31.55
CA ALA A 23 -10.76 -13.95 30.21
C ALA A 23 -10.72 -12.87 29.12
N ILE A 24 -11.46 -11.76 29.31
CA ILE A 24 -11.43 -10.62 28.38
C ILE A 24 -10.01 -10.03 28.31
N LEU A 25 -9.36 -9.80 29.45
CA LEU A 25 -7.98 -9.32 29.47
C LEU A 25 -7.02 -10.28 28.77
N LEU A 26 -7.16 -11.58 28.99
CA LEU A 26 -6.35 -12.59 28.33
C LEU A 26 -6.52 -12.53 26.81
N VAL A 27 -7.76 -12.43 26.32
CA VAL A 27 -8.01 -12.29 24.88
C VAL A 27 -7.37 -11.01 24.33
N VAL A 28 -7.54 -9.87 25.01
CA VAL A 28 -6.95 -8.59 24.56
C VAL A 28 -5.42 -8.64 24.51
N LEU A 29 -4.78 -9.38 25.42
CA LEU A 29 -3.32 -9.51 25.46
C LEU A 29 -2.77 -10.56 24.48
N VAL A 30 -3.48 -11.68 24.30
CA VAL A 30 -3.01 -12.82 23.49
C VAL A 30 -3.38 -12.67 22.02
N TYR A 31 -4.55 -12.10 21.71
CA TYR A 31 -5.02 -11.95 20.34
C TYR A 31 -4.03 -11.22 19.42
N PRO A 32 -3.43 -10.07 19.81
CA PRO A 32 -2.46 -9.35 18.97
C PRO A 32 -1.12 -10.09 18.80
N LEU A 33 -0.82 -11.09 19.64
CA LEU A 33 0.39 -11.90 19.51
C LEU A 33 0.25 -12.99 18.44
N ILE A 34 -0.97 -13.40 18.14
CA ILE A 34 -1.29 -14.42 17.12
C ILE A 34 -1.68 -13.75 15.81
N ILE A 35 -2.49 -12.69 15.89
CA ILE A 35 -2.92 -11.88 14.75
C ILE A 35 -2.14 -10.58 14.78
N THR A 36 -1.06 -10.54 14.00
CA THR A 36 -0.12 -9.41 13.95
C THR A 36 -0.51 -8.33 12.94
N ASP A 37 -1.56 -8.58 12.15
CA ASP A 37 -2.02 -7.65 11.13
C ASP A 37 -2.44 -6.32 11.77
N PRO A 38 -2.05 -5.17 11.20
CA PRO A 38 -2.43 -3.87 11.71
C PRO A 38 -3.95 -3.75 11.81
N PRO A 39 -4.52 -3.50 13.01
CA PRO A 39 -5.98 -3.47 13.19
C PRO A 39 -6.64 -2.36 12.35
N LEU A 40 -5.89 -1.32 11.99
CA LEU A 40 -6.36 -0.24 11.12
C LEU A 40 -6.34 -0.59 9.62
N GLU A 41 -5.49 -1.53 9.18
CA GLU A 41 -5.55 -2.02 7.79
C GLU A 41 -6.86 -2.78 7.56
N ILE A 42 -7.35 -3.53 8.55
CA ILE A 42 -8.63 -4.24 8.49
C ILE A 42 -9.82 -3.25 8.43
N ILE A 43 -9.71 -2.09 9.10
CA ILE A 43 -10.80 -1.10 9.19
C ILE A 43 -10.79 -0.12 8.00
N GLY A 44 -9.65 0.04 7.32
CA GLY A 44 -9.42 1.06 6.29
C GLY A 44 -9.80 0.68 4.85
N GLN A 45 -10.18 -0.56 4.57
CA GLN A 45 -10.41 -1.02 3.18
C GLN A 45 -11.83 -0.86 2.64
N GLY A 46 -12.71 -0.13 3.33
CA GLY A 46 -13.94 0.41 2.73
C GLY A 46 -14.96 -0.61 2.22
N THR A 47 -14.87 -1.89 2.59
CA THR A 47 -15.87 -2.92 2.23
C THR A 47 -16.82 -3.23 3.37
N PHE A 48 -17.25 -2.22 4.13
CA PHE A 48 -18.46 -2.32 4.96
C PHE A 48 -19.71 -2.25 4.06
N PHE A 49 -19.75 -3.07 3.01
CA PHE A 49 -20.97 -3.30 2.25
C PHE A 49 -21.84 -4.26 3.07
N GLU A 50 -23.11 -3.93 3.26
CA GLU A 50 -24.06 -4.86 3.84
C GLU A 50 -23.99 -6.19 3.05
N PRO A 51 -23.97 -7.36 3.71
CA PRO A 51 -23.87 -8.64 3.02
C PRO A 51 -25.09 -8.80 2.10
N GLY A 52 -24.87 -8.80 0.78
CA GLY A 52 -25.94 -9.02 -0.20
C GLY A 52 -25.91 -8.20 -1.50
N ILE A 53 -24.83 -7.51 -1.87
CA ILE A 53 -24.83 -6.71 -3.10
C ILE A 53 -24.26 -7.50 -4.29
N TYR A 54 -25.16 -8.09 -5.08
CA TYR A 54 -24.84 -8.51 -6.44
C TYR A 54 -24.64 -7.25 -7.29
N VAL A 55 -23.40 -6.84 -7.49
CA VAL A 55 -23.09 -5.67 -8.33
C VAL A 55 -23.17 -6.09 -9.80
N ASN A 56 -24.16 -5.58 -10.52
CA ASN A 56 -24.23 -5.72 -11.97
C ASN A 56 -23.22 -4.76 -12.61
N VAL A 57 -22.40 -5.26 -13.54
CA VAL A 57 -21.42 -4.45 -14.30
C VAL A 57 -22.09 -3.24 -14.96
N TYR A 58 -23.32 -3.38 -15.44
CA TYR A 58 -24.04 -2.27 -16.07
C TYR A 58 -24.47 -1.18 -15.09
N ASP A 59 -24.82 -1.56 -13.85
CA ASP A 59 -25.17 -0.59 -12.80
C ASP A 59 -23.93 0.13 -12.24
N SER A 60 -22.74 -0.47 -12.41
CA SER A 60 -21.48 0.12 -11.94
C SER A 60 -20.95 1.27 -12.82
N ILE A 61 -21.43 1.41 -14.06
CA ILE A 61 -20.93 2.38 -15.06
C ILE A 61 -21.13 3.85 -14.61
N GLY A 62 -22.12 4.13 -13.76
CA GLY A 62 -22.39 5.48 -13.23
C GLY A 62 -22.19 5.61 -11.71
N SER A 63 -21.63 4.58 -11.07
CA SER A 63 -21.46 4.54 -9.61
C SER A 63 -20.25 5.36 -9.15
N THR A 64 -20.23 5.74 -7.87
CA THR A 64 -19.07 6.39 -7.26
C THR A 64 -17.86 5.46 -7.35
N HIS A 65 -16.77 5.93 -7.98
CA HIS A 65 -15.54 5.16 -8.06
C HIS A 65 -14.86 5.11 -6.69
N TYR A 66 -14.54 3.91 -6.23
CA TYR A 66 -13.73 3.68 -5.04
C TYR A 66 -12.38 3.11 -5.45
N THR A 67 -11.31 3.72 -4.94
CA THR A 67 -9.96 3.20 -5.11
C THR A 67 -9.77 2.04 -4.13
N LEU A 68 -9.69 0.82 -4.66
CA LEU A 68 -9.26 -0.33 -3.88
C LEU A 68 -7.79 -0.14 -3.52
N ASN A 69 -7.48 -0.17 -2.22
CA ASN A 69 -6.12 -0.19 -1.73
C ASN A 69 -5.65 -1.65 -1.70
N LEU A 70 -5.16 -2.13 -2.83
CA LEU A 70 -4.55 -3.45 -2.93
C LEU A 70 -3.04 -3.27 -2.81
N ASP A 71 -2.37 -4.26 -2.24
CA ASP A 71 -0.91 -4.32 -2.24
C ASP A 71 -0.40 -4.23 -3.69
N ASP A 72 0.61 -3.39 -3.90
CA ASP A 72 1.19 -3.03 -5.19
C ASP A 72 0.22 -2.42 -6.23
N ALA A 73 -1.00 -2.01 -5.85
CA ALA A 73 -1.95 -1.43 -6.80
C ALA A 73 -1.43 -0.14 -7.44
N GLU A 74 -0.74 0.69 -6.66
CA GLU A 74 -0.15 1.93 -7.12
C GLU A 74 0.96 1.68 -8.13
N ALA A 75 1.90 0.78 -7.80
CA ALA A 75 2.95 0.34 -8.71
C ALA A 75 2.38 -0.26 -10.01
N LYS A 76 1.33 -1.09 -9.93
CA LYS A 76 0.64 -1.66 -11.10
C LYS A 76 -0.07 -0.61 -11.94
N ARG A 77 -0.70 0.41 -11.31
CA ARG A 77 -1.31 1.53 -12.03
C ARG A 77 -0.26 2.32 -12.78
N ILE A 78 0.88 2.62 -12.15
CA ILE A 78 1.99 3.34 -12.78
C ILE A 78 2.58 2.50 -13.92
N ALA A 79 2.87 1.23 -13.70
CA ALA A 79 3.34 0.31 -14.73
C ALA A 79 2.35 0.17 -15.90
N SER A 80 1.03 0.22 -15.65
CA SER A 80 0.02 0.19 -16.73
C SER A 80 -0.05 1.47 -17.56
N ARG A 81 0.49 2.58 -17.04
CA ARG A 81 0.55 3.88 -17.75
C ARG A 81 1.89 4.08 -18.45
N LEU A 82 2.96 3.46 -17.95
CA LEU A 82 4.31 3.50 -18.52
C LEU A 82 4.49 2.35 -19.52
N ASN A 83 4.26 2.64 -20.79
CA ASN A 83 4.39 1.65 -21.86
C ASN A 83 5.87 1.29 -22.13
N ASP A 84 6.11 0.27 -22.95
CA ASP A 84 7.49 -0.17 -23.26
C ASP A 84 8.29 0.90 -24.03
N GLU A 85 7.61 1.71 -24.84
CA GLU A 85 8.23 2.82 -25.59
C GLU A 85 8.74 3.92 -24.65
N ASP A 86 7.98 4.27 -23.62
CA ASP A 86 8.33 5.25 -22.59
C ASP A 86 9.51 4.76 -21.76
N ARG A 87 9.54 3.46 -21.42
CA ARG A 87 10.66 2.85 -20.69
C ARG A 87 11.95 2.94 -21.49
N LEU A 88 11.88 2.67 -22.79
CA LEU A 88 13.02 2.79 -23.70
C LEU A 88 13.46 4.24 -23.85
N ALA A 89 12.52 5.18 -24.01
CA ALA A 89 12.83 6.61 -24.11
C ALA A 89 13.54 7.14 -22.85
N ILE A 90 13.08 6.72 -21.66
CA ILE A 90 13.73 7.03 -20.39
C ILE A 90 15.15 6.44 -20.35
N GLN A 91 15.32 5.17 -20.73
CA GLN A 91 16.62 4.52 -20.77
C GLN A 91 17.59 5.24 -21.71
N GLU A 92 17.18 5.55 -22.94
CA GLU A 92 17.99 6.26 -23.94
C GLU A 92 18.44 7.64 -23.42
N TRP A 93 17.53 8.37 -22.76
CA TRP A 93 17.84 9.66 -22.18
C TRP A 93 18.83 9.56 -21.02
N LEU A 94 18.66 8.58 -20.11
CA LEU A 94 19.57 8.34 -18.98
C LEU A 94 20.97 7.93 -19.45
N VAL A 95 21.06 7.07 -20.46
CA VAL A 95 22.34 6.70 -21.10
C VAL A 95 22.98 7.91 -21.75
N GLY A 96 22.20 8.73 -22.47
CA GLY A 96 22.70 9.96 -23.08
C GLY A 96 23.22 10.97 -22.05
N ASN A 97 22.67 10.99 -20.84
CA ASN A 97 23.14 11.81 -19.71
C ASN A 97 24.37 11.19 -18.99
N GLY A 98 24.88 10.06 -19.48
CA GLY A 98 26.13 9.46 -19.00
C GLY A 98 25.96 8.37 -17.93
N MET A 99 24.75 7.86 -17.71
CA MET A 99 24.51 6.66 -16.90
C MET A 99 24.91 5.41 -17.70
N ALA A 100 25.50 4.41 -17.03
CA ALA A 100 25.82 3.15 -17.71
C ALA A 100 24.55 2.35 -17.98
N GLU A 101 24.42 1.81 -19.20
CA GLU A 101 23.26 0.99 -19.59
C GLU A 101 23.04 -0.21 -18.65
N SER A 102 24.12 -0.78 -18.09
CA SER A 102 24.07 -1.88 -17.14
C SER A 102 23.48 -1.54 -15.77
N GLU A 103 23.35 -0.25 -15.45
CA GLU A 103 22.77 0.23 -14.18
C GLU A 103 21.27 0.55 -14.29
N ILE A 104 20.73 0.54 -15.51
CA ILE A 104 19.33 0.85 -15.80
C ILE A 104 18.56 -0.45 -15.99
N ASP A 105 17.59 -0.70 -15.12
CA ASP A 105 16.69 -1.84 -15.24
C ASP A 105 15.30 -1.36 -15.69
N THR A 106 14.96 -1.60 -16.96
CA THR A 106 13.66 -1.22 -17.53
C THR A 106 12.52 -2.11 -17.07
N THR A 107 12.82 -3.27 -16.46
CA THR A 107 11.82 -4.19 -15.91
C THR A 107 11.38 -3.76 -14.50
N ASN A 108 12.26 -3.06 -13.77
CA ASN A 108 11.98 -2.51 -12.46
C ASN A 108 11.46 -1.06 -12.55
N THR A 109 10.13 -0.91 -12.58
CA THR A 109 9.47 0.40 -12.72
C THR A 109 9.80 1.39 -11.60
N GLU A 110 9.88 0.92 -10.36
CA GLU A 110 10.15 1.79 -9.20
C GLU A 110 11.57 2.36 -9.29
N GLN A 111 12.55 1.49 -9.50
CA GLN A 111 13.95 1.89 -9.68
C GLN A 111 14.14 2.80 -10.89
N LEU A 112 13.49 2.51 -12.02
CA LEU A 112 13.59 3.31 -13.24
C LEU A 112 13.06 4.73 -13.02
N LEU A 113 11.92 4.87 -12.32
CA LEU A 113 11.34 6.17 -12.01
C LEU A 113 12.17 6.95 -10.99
N ASP A 114 12.71 6.29 -9.98
CA ASP A 114 13.64 6.93 -9.03
C ASP A 114 14.90 7.42 -9.75
N GLN A 115 15.47 6.62 -10.65
CA GLN A 115 16.61 7.03 -11.48
C GLN A 115 16.24 8.21 -12.38
N TRP A 116 15.05 8.18 -12.99
CA TRP A 116 14.54 9.28 -13.80
C TRP A 116 14.41 10.58 -12.99
N PHE A 117 13.67 10.59 -11.89
CA PHE A 117 13.42 11.81 -11.10
C PHE A 117 14.68 12.40 -10.48
N ASN A 118 15.68 11.58 -10.15
CA ASN A 118 16.94 12.06 -9.58
C ASN A 118 17.90 12.64 -10.63
N ASN A 119 17.81 12.22 -11.89
CA ASN A 119 18.78 12.58 -12.94
C ASN A 119 18.17 13.44 -14.06
N PHE A 120 16.84 13.50 -14.17
CA PHE A 120 16.17 14.28 -15.21
C PHE A 120 16.34 15.78 -15.00
N ASP A 121 16.88 16.46 -16.01
CA ASP A 121 16.99 17.91 -16.06
C ASP A 121 16.46 18.41 -17.42
N PRO A 122 15.35 19.17 -17.45
CA PRO A 122 14.75 19.65 -18.69
C PRO A 122 15.62 20.69 -19.43
N THR A 123 16.67 21.20 -18.81
CA THR A 123 17.62 22.16 -19.41
C THR A 123 18.75 21.48 -20.18
N VAL A 124 19.00 20.19 -19.92
CA VAL A 124 20.06 19.41 -20.56
C VAL A 124 19.75 19.15 -22.03
N ARG A 125 20.77 19.28 -22.88
CA ARG A 125 20.71 19.06 -24.33
C ARG A 125 21.63 17.91 -24.71
N LEU A 126 21.05 16.75 -24.93
CA LEU A 126 21.81 15.58 -25.40
C LEU A 126 22.24 15.79 -26.86
N PRO A 127 23.48 15.41 -27.24
CA PRO A 127 23.94 15.48 -28.62
C PRO A 127 23.02 14.67 -29.55
N GLY A 128 22.43 15.31 -30.56
CA GLY A 128 21.51 14.66 -31.51
C GLY A 128 20.02 14.74 -31.14
N MET A 129 19.68 15.32 -29.98
CA MET A 129 18.28 15.49 -29.56
C MET A 129 17.56 16.56 -30.39
N THR A 130 16.40 16.21 -30.96
CA THR A 130 15.55 17.17 -31.68
C THR A 130 14.68 17.98 -30.73
N ASN A 131 14.08 19.08 -31.23
CA ASN A 131 13.09 19.84 -30.46
C ASN A 131 11.82 19.02 -30.14
N ALA A 132 11.47 18.06 -31.00
CA ALA A 132 10.34 17.16 -30.78
C ALA A 132 10.63 16.22 -29.61
N ASP A 133 11.82 15.61 -29.59
CA ASP A 133 12.26 14.72 -28.51
C ASP A 133 12.30 15.47 -27.17
N ARG A 134 12.79 16.72 -27.14
CA ARG A 134 12.73 17.52 -25.91
C ARG A 134 11.29 17.69 -25.41
N ASN A 135 10.37 18.02 -26.31
CA ASN A 135 8.98 18.23 -25.95
C ASN A 135 8.24 16.92 -25.58
N TYR A 136 8.82 15.75 -25.87
CA TYR A 136 8.29 14.47 -25.43
C TYR A 136 8.46 14.27 -23.91
N TYR A 137 9.56 14.77 -23.34
CA TYR A 137 9.91 14.58 -21.93
C TYR A 137 9.42 15.71 -20.99
N ILE A 138 8.78 16.76 -21.52
CA ILE A 138 8.31 17.95 -20.77
C ILE A 138 6.79 18.01 -20.84
#